data_AF-A0A961KJU7-F1
#
_entry.id   AF-A0A961KJU7-F1
#
_cell.length_a   1.000
_cell.length_b   1.000
_cell.length_c   1.000
_cell.angle_alpha   90.00
_cell.angle_beta   90.00
_cell.angle_gamma   90.00
#
_symmetry.space_group_name_H-M   'P 1'
#
loop_
_entity.id
_entity.type
_entity.pdbx_description
1 polymer ?
#
loop_
_entity_poly.entity_id
_entity_poly.type
_entity_poly.pdbx_seq_one_letter_code
_entity_poly.pdbx_strand_id
1 'polypeptide(L)'
;FDGEPELTFYFGAWPYGGTDPTTGKPVKGAVRGRKAMRFFRWMNRLRRLRGTPLDPFRNTAEARLAARLLAEYQADIDLALTHWSADRATALIELLDLPEHIRGYGPVRERHAEAAAKRRATLRAAITDTKEIAA
;
A
#
# COMPACT_ATOMS: atom_id res chain seq x y z
N PHE A 1 -29.01 -11.55 -33.26
CA PHE A 1 -28.17 -10.58 -32.55
C PHE A 1 -27.03 -10.21 -33.50
N ASP A 2 -27.30 -9.34 -34.48
CA ASP A 2 -26.37 -9.00 -35.57
C ASP A 2 -25.94 -7.53 -35.50
N GLY A 3 -25.12 -7.20 -34.51
CA GLY A 3 -24.50 -5.88 -34.39
C GLY A 3 -23.10 -6.00 -33.78
N GLU A 4 -22.16 -5.17 -34.22
CA GLU A 4 -20.84 -5.11 -33.60
C GLU A 4 -20.99 -4.69 -32.12
N PRO A 5 -20.43 -5.44 -31.16
CA PRO A 5 -20.57 -5.10 -29.75
C PRO A 5 -19.85 -3.79 -29.42
N GLU A 6 -20.59 -2.78 -28.93
CA GLU A 6 -20.01 -1.53 -28.46
C GLU A 6 -19.48 -1.69 -27.02
N LEU A 7 -18.16 -1.64 -26.86
CA LEU A 7 -17.51 -1.71 -25.55
C LEU A 7 -17.62 -0.38 -24.81
N THR A 8 -18.04 -0.42 -23.54
CA THR A 8 -18.00 0.72 -22.61
C THR A 8 -17.18 0.36 -21.37
N PHE A 9 -16.23 1.23 -21.03
CA PHE A 9 -15.36 1.06 -19.87
C PHE A 9 -15.82 1.97 -18.74
N TYR A 10 -15.73 1.47 -17.50
CA TYR A 10 -16.08 2.22 -16.30
C TYR A 10 -14.82 2.55 -15.51
N PHE A 11 -14.48 3.83 -15.40
CA PHE A 11 -13.31 4.31 -14.69
C PHE A 11 -13.70 4.97 -13.37
N GLY A 12 -13.11 4.50 -12.27
CA GLY A 12 -13.28 5.10 -10.94
C GLY A 12 -12.27 6.22 -10.63
N ALA A 13 -11.31 6.47 -11.53
CA ALA A 13 -10.30 7.51 -11.37
C ALA A 13 -10.73 8.81 -12.06
N TRP A 14 -10.28 9.94 -11.51
CA TRP A 14 -10.39 11.24 -12.16
C TRP A 14 -9.78 11.17 -13.59
N PRO A 15 -10.39 11.81 -14.60
CA PRO A 15 -11.52 12.75 -14.55
C PRO A 15 -12.92 12.12 -14.63
N TYR A 16 -13.02 10.79 -14.72
CA TYR A 16 -14.29 10.12 -15.02
C TYR A 16 -14.98 9.57 -13.77
N GLY A 17 -14.20 9.13 -12.79
CA GLY A 17 -14.71 8.70 -11.49
C GLY A 17 -14.50 9.75 -10.41
N GLY A 18 -15.21 9.57 -9.31
CA GLY A 18 -15.20 10.47 -8.17
C GLY A 18 -15.93 9.86 -6.99
N THR A 19 -16.34 10.70 -6.06
CA THR A 19 -17.17 10.32 -4.92
C THR A 19 -18.53 10.99 -5.05
N ASP A 20 -19.59 10.21 -4.87
CA ASP A 20 -20.93 10.76 -4.78
C ASP A 20 -21.04 11.63 -3.51
N PRO A 21 -21.40 12.92 -3.62
CA PRO A 21 -21.48 13.83 -2.47
C PRO A 21 -22.56 13.43 -1.45
N THR A 22 -23.56 12.64 -1.85
CA THR A 22 -24.67 12.25 -0.98
C THR A 22 -24.35 10.98 -0.21
N THR A 23 -23.74 9.99 -0.87
CA THR A 23 -23.49 8.66 -0.30
C THR A 23 -22.04 8.45 0.15
N GLY A 24 -21.12 9.33 -0.26
CA GLY A 24 -19.67 9.21 0.00
C GLY A 24 -19.01 8.03 -0.73
N LYS A 25 -19.74 7.29 -1.57
CA LYS A 25 -19.24 6.10 -2.24
C LYS A 25 -18.50 6.46 -3.55
N PRO A 26 -17.47 5.68 -3.93
CA PRO A 26 -16.82 5.85 -5.21
C PRO A 26 -17.78 5.55 -6.38
N VAL A 27 -17.89 6.47 -7.32
CA VAL A 27 -18.66 6.32 -8.56
C VAL A 27 -17.73 6.12 -9.76
N LYS A 28 -18.14 5.29 -10.71
CA LYS A 28 -17.38 5.01 -11.93
C LYS A 28 -18.06 5.68 -13.12
N GLY A 29 -17.31 6.51 -13.84
CA GLY A 29 -17.79 7.15 -15.07
C GLY A 29 -17.64 6.26 -16.29
N ALA A 30 -18.63 6.29 -17.17
CA ALA A 30 -18.63 5.55 -18.43
C ALA A 30 -17.79 6.24 -19.51
N VAL A 31 -16.95 5.48 -20.20
CA VAL A 31 -16.12 5.95 -21.31
C VAL A 31 -16.25 4.98 -22.48
N ARG A 32 -16.60 5.52 -23.65
CA ARG A 32 -16.70 4.76 -24.91
C ARG A 32 -15.40 4.04 -25.24
N GLY A 33 -15.50 2.80 -25.70
CA GLY A 33 -14.37 1.90 -25.97
C GLY A 33 -13.31 2.48 -26.90
N ARG A 34 -13.71 3.15 -27.99
CA ARG A 34 -12.74 3.79 -28.91
C ARG A 34 -11.89 4.89 -28.26
N LYS A 35 -12.41 5.59 -27.24
CA LYS A 35 -11.66 6.58 -26.47
C LYS A 35 -10.76 5.90 -25.44
N ALA A 36 -11.31 4.94 -24.68
CA ALA A 36 -10.58 4.16 -23.69
C ALA A 36 -9.37 3.44 -24.29
N MET A 37 -9.54 2.74 -25.41
CA MET A 37 -8.46 2.02 -26.09
C MET A 37 -7.34 2.94 -26.60
N ARG A 38 -7.69 4.14 -27.08
CA ARG A 38 -6.68 5.15 -27.45
C ARG A 38 -5.89 5.63 -26.24
N PHE A 39 -6.56 5.87 -25.11
CA PHE A 39 -5.90 6.22 -23.85
C PHE A 39 -4.95 5.10 -23.39
N PHE A 40 -5.38 3.85 -23.39
CA PHE A 40 -4.52 2.70 -23.02
C PHE A 40 -3.28 2.59 -23.90
N ARG A 41 -3.40 2.84 -25.21
CA ARG A 41 -2.25 2.86 -26.13
C ARG A 41 -1.20 3.91 -25.76
N TRP A 42 -1.65 5.11 -25.38
CA TRP A 42 -0.76 6.17 -24.90
C TRP A 42 -0.14 5.81 -23.55
N MET A 43 -0.95 5.32 -22.61
CA MET A 43 -0.45 4.91 -21.29
C MET A 43 0.61 3.81 -21.38
N ASN A 44 0.50 2.88 -22.33
CA ASN A 44 1.52 1.84 -22.54
C ASN A 44 2.90 2.43 -22.89
N ARG A 45 2.94 3.50 -23.69
CA ARG A 45 4.20 4.20 -24.03
C ARG A 45 4.83 4.88 -22.82
N LEU A 46 4.02 5.29 -21.86
CA LEU A 46 4.45 5.94 -20.62
C LEU A 46 4.83 4.95 -19.51
N ARG A 47 4.84 3.64 -19.77
CA ARG A 47 5.22 2.61 -18.77
C ARG A 47 6.60 2.87 -18.14
N ARG A 48 7.53 3.48 -18.89
CA ARG A 48 8.87 3.84 -18.41
C ARG A 48 8.88 4.94 -17.34
N LEU A 49 7.80 5.72 -17.20
CA LEU A 49 7.68 6.73 -16.16
C LEU A 49 7.45 6.12 -14.78
N ARG A 50 6.99 4.87 -14.69
CA ARG A 50 6.70 4.22 -13.41
C ARG A 50 7.95 4.16 -12.53
N GLY A 51 7.83 4.62 -11.29
CA GLY A 51 8.95 4.67 -10.34
C GLY A 51 9.96 5.80 -10.59
N THR A 52 9.76 6.60 -11.65
CA THR A 52 10.59 7.79 -11.89
C THR A 52 10.07 9.01 -11.12
N PRO A 53 10.86 10.10 -10.97
CA PRO A 53 10.35 11.36 -10.43
C PRO A 53 9.19 11.97 -11.22
N LEU A 54 9.04 11.61 -12.50
CA LEU A 54 7.95 12.08 -13.37
C LEU A 54 6.69 11.18 -13.31
N ASP A 55 6.64 10.22 -12.40
CA ASP A 55 5.46 9.38 -12.20
C ASP A 55 4.34 10.19 -11.51
N PRO A 56 3.19 10.42 -12.17
CA PRO A 56 2.09 11.17 -11.58
C PRO A 56 1.49 10.47 -10.34
N PHE A 57 1.69 9.16 -10.17
CA PHE A 57 1.14 8.39 -9.06
C PHE A 57 2.09 8.26 -7.86
N ARG A 58 3.35 8.71 -7.99
CA ARG A 58 4.38 8.56 -6.95
C ARG A 58 4.02 9.27 -5.65
N ASN A 59 3.33 10.40 -5.72
CA ASN A 59 3.02 11.23 -4.57
C ASN A 59 1.63 10.97 -3.96
N THR A 60 0.95 9.91 -4.38
CA THR A 60 -0.32 9.50 -3.77
C THR A 60 -0.10 9.09 -2.32
N ALA A 61 -1.13 9.25 -1.48
CA ALA A 61 -1.10 8.80 -0.09
C ALA A 61 -0.75 7.30 0.00
N GLU A 62 -1.28 6.51 -0.94
CA GLU A 62 -1.03 5.08 -1.03
C GLU A 62 0.45 4.77 -1.36
N ALA A 63 1.05 5.44 -2.35
CA ALA A 63 2.46 5.23 -2.67
C ALA A 63 3.38 5.65 -1.52
N ARG A 64 3.08 6.77 -0.86
CA ARG A 64 3.83 7.26 0.31
C ARG A 64 3.76 6.29 1.49
N LEU A 65 2.58 5.77 1.80
CA LEU A 65 2.40 4.77 2.85
C LEU A 65 3.19 3.50 2.56
N ALA A 66 3.16 3.00 1.32
CA ALA A 66 3.91 1.81 0.93
C ALA A 66 5.43 2.01 1.08
N ALA A 67 5.95 3.16 0.63
CA ALA A 67 7.36 3.50 0.78
C ALA A 67 7.78 3.62 2.25
N ARG A 68 6.92 4.22 3.09
CA ARG A 68 7.14 4.31 4.53
C ARG A 68 7.19 2.93 5.19
N LEU A 69 6.22 2.05 4.90
CA LEU A 69 6.17 0.70 5.45
C LEU A 69 7.41 -0.13 5.05
N LEU A 70 7.89 0.02 3.81
CA LEU A 70 9.12 -0.63 3.37
C LEU A 70 10.33 -0.16 4.19
N ALA A 71 10.47 1.15 4.39
CA ALA A 71 11.57 1.71 5.17
C ALA A 71 11.50 1.30 6.65
N GLU A 72 10.29 1.26 7.23
CA GLU A 72 10.06 0.78 8.61
C GLU A 72 10.48 -0.69 8.76
N TYR A 73 10.14 -1.55 7.78
CA TYR A 73 10.51 -2.96 7.80
C TYR A 73 12.02 -3.17 7.65
N GLN A 74 12.69 -2.40 6.78
CA GLN A 74 14.15 -2.43 6.68
C GLN A 74 14.82 -2.07 8.01
N ALA A 75 14.31 -1.04 8.69
CA ALA A 75 14.78 -0.66 10.02
C ALA A 75 14.43 -1.68 11.12
N ASP A 76 13.42 -2.52 10.91
CA ASP A 76 13.11 -3.64 11.81
C ASP A 76 14.09 -4.81 11.59
N ILE A 77 14.47 -5.09 10.35
CA ILE A 77 15.51 -6.07 10.02
C ILE A 77 16.85 -5.65 10.65
N ASP A 78 17.26 -4.40 10.49
CA ASP A 78 18.51 -3.90 11.08
C ASP A 78 18.49 -3.98 12.62
N LEU A 79 17.34 -3.68 13.23
CA LEU A 79 17.16 -3.83 14.69
C LEU A 79 17.26 -5.30 15.09
N ALA A 80 16.65 -6.20 14.34
CA ALA A 80 16.67 -7.64 14.62
C ALA A 80 18.08 -8.22 14.55
N LEU A 81 18.87 -7.80 13.55
CA LEU A 81 20.27 -8.20 13.44
C LEU A 81 21.12 -7.67 14.60
N THR A 82 20.83 -6.47 15.09
CA THR A 82 21.60 -5.82 16.17
C THR A 82 21.26 -6.41 17.55
N HIS A 83 19.99 -6.74 17.80
CA HIS A 83 19.48 -7.14 19.12
C HIS A 83 19.18 -8.64 19.22
N TRP A 84 19.69 -9.45 18.30
CA TRP A 84 19.47 -10.90 18.31
C TRP A 84 19.97 -11.54 19.60
N SER A 85 19.07 -12.24 20.30
CA SER A 85 19.38 -13.18 21.38
C SER A 85 18.29 -14.24 21.47
N ALA A 86 18.61 -15.41 22.04
CA ALA A 86 17.64 -16.49 22.20
C ALA A 86 16.39 -16.05 22.98
N ASP A 87 16.58 -15.24 24.03
CA ASP A 87 15.48 -14.73 24.88
C ASP A 87 14.53 -13.79 24.14
N ARG A 88 15.03 -13.11 23.09
CA ARG A 88 14.26 -12.14 22.28
C ARG A 88 13.75 -12.73 20.98
N ALA A 89 14.04 -14.00 20.69
CA ALA A 89 13.73 -14.63 19.41
C ALA A 89 12.22 -14.54 19.08
N THR A 90 11.34 -14.80 20.04
CA THR A 90 9.89 -14.73 19.85
C THR A 90 9.42 -13.33 19.45
N ALA A 91 9.88 -12.29 20.17
CA ALA A 91 9.49 -10.92 19.88
C ALA A 91 10.05 -10.43 18.53
N LEU A 92 11.25 -10.87 18.16
CA LEU A 92 11.90 -10.56 16.88
C LEU A 92 11.19 -11.23 15.71
N ILE A 93 10.83 -12.51 15.84
CA ILE A 93 10.06 -13.23 14.82
C ILE A 93 8.71 -12.54 14.61
N GLU A 94 8.01 -12.19 15.69
CA GLU A 94 6.72 -11.50 15.60
C GLU A 94 6.86 -10.12 14.96
N LEU A 95 7.92 -9.37 15.27
CA LEU A 95 8.19 -8.06 14.65
C LEU A 95 8.36 -8.18 13.13
N LEU A 96 9.08 -9.22 12.67
CA LEU A 96 9.34 -9.46 11.26
C LEU A 96 8.14 -10.05 10.51
N ASP A 97 7.16 -10.62 11.22
CA ASP A 97 5.90 -11.16 10.67
C ASP A 97 4.84 -10.06 10.43
N LEU A 98 4.94 -8.91 11.10
CA LEU A 98 3.96 -7.81 10.98
C LEU A 98 3.59 -7.38 9.55
N PRO A 99 4.50 -7.34 8.55
CA PRO A 99 4.13 -6.98 7.18
C PRO A 99 3.07 -7.91 6.58
N GLU A 100 2.99 -9.18 7.01
CA GLU A 100 2.00 -10.13 6.50
C GLU A 100 0.56 -9.73 6.86
N HIS A 101 0.38 -8.94 7.90
CA HIS A 101 -0.92 -8.46 8.35
C HIS A 101 -1.38 -7.19 7.60
N ILE A 102 -0.50 -6.54 6.85
CA ILE A 102 -0.81 -5.31 6.10
C ILE A 102 -1.25 -5.67 4.68
N ARG A 103 -2.54 -6.02 4.53
CA ARG A 103 -3.13 -6.43 3.24
C ARG A 103 -4.15 -5.43 2.70
N GLY A 104 -4.53 -5.60 1.44
CA GLY A 104 -5.56 -4.79 0.77
C GLY A 104 -5.03 -3.48 0.18
N TYR A 105 -5.95 -2.59 -0.18
CA TYR A 105 -5.68 -1.32 -0.86
C TYR A 105 -6.46 -0.16 -0.22
N GLY A 106 -5.97 1.06 -0.43
CA GLY A 106 -6.56 2.29 0.10
C GLY A 106 -6.89 2.20 1.60
N PRO A 107 -8.17 2.42 2.00
CA PRO A 107 -8.54 2.52 3.42
C PRO A 107 -8.37 1.22 4.20
N VAL A 108 -8.42 0.06 3.52
CA VAL A 108 -8.21 -1.24 4.19
C VAL A 108 -6.76 -1.36 4.63
N ARG A 109 -5.83 -1.01 3.74
CA ARG A 109 -4.40 -1.06 4.03
C ARG A 109 -3.98 -0.04 5.08
N GLU A 110 -4.56 1.16 5.05
CA GLU A 110 -4.35 2.19 6.08
C GLU A 110 -4.72 1.67 7.47
N ARG A 111 -5.91 1.07 7.63
CA ARG A 111 -6.35 0.49 8.91
C ARG A 111 -5.42 -0.61 9.41
N HIS A 112 -4.99 -1.51 8.51
CA HIS A 112 -4.05 -2.57 8.90
C HIS A 112 -2.67 -2.01 9.24
N ALA A 113 -2.20 -1.00 8.52
CA ALA A 113 -0.93 -0.33 8.81
C ALA A 113 -0.96 0.35 10.18
N GLU A 114 -2.06 1.01 10.55
CA GLU A 114 -2.23 1.60 11.89
C GLU A 114 -2.23 0.55 13.00
N ALA A 115 -2.92 -0.58 12.81
CA ALA A 115 -2.92 -1.68 13.76
C ALA A 115 -1.51 -2.29 13.92
N ALA A 116 -0.82 -2.54 12.80
CA ALA A 116 0.55 -3.05 12.80
C ALA A 116 1.52 -2.07 13.46
N ALA A 117 1.37 -0.75 13.24
CA ALA A 117 2.23 0.26 13.85
C ALA A 117 2.14 0.26 15.39
N LYS A 118 0.95 0.04 15.95
CA LYS A 118 0.77 -0.11 17.41
C LYS A 118 1.51 -1.34 17.93
N ARG A 119 1.34 -2.49 17.27
CA ARG A 119 2.00 -3.74 17.68
C ARG A 119 3.52 -3.63 17.54
N ARG A 120 4.00 -3.03 16.45
CA ARG A 120 5.41 -2.72 16.19
C ARG A 120 6.03 -1.93 17.33
N ALA A 121 5.35 -0.88 17.80
CA ALA A 121 5.87 -0.05 18.90
C ALA A 121 6.04 -0.87 20.19
N THR A 122 5.06 -1.71 20.54
CA THR A 122 5.14 -2.61 21.70
C THR A 122 6.30 -3.59 21.59
N LEU A 123 6.46 -4.25 20.44
CA LEU A 123 7.53 -5.23 20.22
C LEU A 123 8.91 -4.58 20.25
N ARG A 124 9.08 -3.44 19.59
CA ARG A 124 10.36 -2.69 19.60
C ARG A 124 10.75 -2.28 21.01
N ALA A 125 9.80 -1.80 21.82
CA ALA A 125 10.07 -1.46 23.22
C ALA A 125 10.58 -2.68 23.99
N ALA A 126 9.88 -3.83 23.91
CA ALA A 126 10.27 -5.07 24.59
C ALA A 126 11.65 -5.59 24.15
N ILE A 127 12.02 -5.44 22.87
CA ILE A 127 13.34 -5.87 22.36
C ILE A 127 14.46 -4.97 22.91
N THR A 128 14.21 -3.66 23.00
CA THR A 128 15.22 -2.69 23.44
C THR A 128 15.34 -2.58 24.96
N ASP A 129 14.27 -2.90 25.72
CA ASP A 129 14.32 -2.85 27.17
C ASP A 129 15.23 -3.97 27.69
N THR A 130 16.38 -3.57 28.22
CA THR A 130 17.46 -4.48 28.65
C THR A 130 17.21 -5.02 30.07
N LYS A 131 16.12 -4.62 30.72
CA LYS A 131 15.93 -4.77 32.17
C LYS A 131 15.44 -6.14 32.66
N GLU A 132 14.95 -7.04 31.80
CA GLU A 132 14.37 -8.32 32.27
C GLU A 132 15.33 -9.53 32.22
N ILE A 133 16.55 -9.41 31.69
CA ILE A 133 17.43 -10.58 31.47
C ILE A 133 18.44 -10.81 32.63
N ALA A 134 18.45 -9.95 33.65
CA ALA A 134 19.43 -10.01 34.75
C ALA A 134 18.81 -10.24 36.14
N ALA A 135 17.63 -10.86 36.23
CA ALA A 135 17.00 -11.23 37.51
C ALA A 135 16.82 -12.75 37.63
#